data_AF-W2RT85-F1
#
_entry.id   AF-W2RT85-F1
#
_cell.length_a   1.000
_cell.length_b   1.000
_cell.length_c   1.000
_cell.angle_alpha   90.00
_cell.angle_beta   90.00
_cell.angle_gamma   90.00
#
_symmetry.space_group_name_H-M   'P 1'
#
loop_
_entity.id
_entity.type
_entity.pdbx_description
1 polymer ?
#
loop_
_entity_poly.entity_id
_entity_poly.type
_entity_poly.pdbx_seq_one_letter_code
_entity_poly.pdbx_strand_id
1 'polypeptide(L)'
;MAQSTAVFHRSLEKAYPTAVAGQGVYLGTDDGRKIIDGSSGAAVSSIGHGNAEVVEAICEQARNLAFAHSSFFTSDPAEDLARVLIDSSDSAFSNALFLSSGSEAVESALKLARQYHIFNGEPERVHFIGRMNAYHGNTLGALAAGNNPARRAAFHPMLSTRFRHVSRCFYQKDGQGRSEAEYEDFLITELEIR
;
A
#
# COMPACT_ATOMS: atom_id res chain seq x y z
N MET A 1 -33.96 -16.24 -4.19
CA MET A 1 -33.24 -16.64 -2.96
C MET A 1 -31.87 -15.98 -3.02
N ALA A 2 -31.43 -15.26 -1.98
CA ALA A 2 -30.06 -14.76 -1.95
C ALA A 2 -29.12 -15.96 -2.10
N GLN A 3 -28.22 -15.94 -3.09
CA GLN A 3 -27.21 -16.99 -3.22
C GLN A 3 -26.41 -17.03 -1.92
N SER A 4 -26.30 -18.22 -1.33
CA SER A 4 -25.40 -18.45 -0.21
C SER A 4 -23.97 -18.22 -0.69
N THR A 5 -23.36 -17.12 -0.25
CA THR A 5 -21.96 -16.82 -0.54
C THR A 5 -21.05 -17.55 0.45
N ALA A 6 -20.02 -18.23 -0.06
CA ALA A 6 -18.95 -18.77 0.77
C ALA A 6 -17.89 -17.71 1.12
N VAL A 7 -18.01 -16.49 0.58
CA VAL A 7 -17.07 -15.40 0.82
C VAL A 7 -17.44 -14.66 2.10
N PHE A 8 -16.49 -14.56 3.03
CA PHE A 8 -16.61 -13.68 4.19
C PHE A 8 -16.36 -12.23 3.78
N HIS A 9 -17.43 -11.57 3.34
CA HIS A 9 -17.35 -10.19 2.87
C HIS A 9 -17.01 -9.21 4.00
N ARG A 10 -16.45 -8.05 3.62
CA ARG A 10 -16.17 -6.95 4.57
C ARG A 10 -17.41 -6.44 5.31
N SER A 11 -18.59 -6.61 4.73
CA SER A 11 -19.87 -6.38 5.39
C SER A 11 -20.72 -7.64 5.24
N LEU A 12 -21.23 -8.15 6.37
CA LEU A 12 -22.04 -9.36 6.42
C LEU A 12 -23.51 -9.13 6.06
N GLU A 13 -23.90 -7.86 5.97
CA GLU A 13 -25.29 -7.44 5.75
C GLU A 13 -25.54 -6.98 4.31
N LYS A 14 -24.47 -6.79 3.52
CA LYS A 14 -24.56 -6.30 2.15
C LYS A 14 -24.55 -7.45 1.17
N ALA A 15 -25.51 -7.44 0.25
CA ALA A 15 -25.41 -8.17 -1.00
C ALA A 15 -24.59 -7.35 -2.01
N TYR A 16 -23.73 -8.02 -2.77
CA TYR A 16 -22.89 -7.39 -3.79
C TYR A 16 -23.30 -7.91 -5.18
N PRO A 17 -23.30 -7.07 -6.22
CA PRO A 17 -23.43 -7.55 -7.58
C PRO A 17 -22.20 -8.37 -7.99
N THR A 18 -22.38 -9.37 -8.84
CA THR A 18 -21.26 -10.15 -9.38
C THR A 18 -20.65 -9.39 -10.54
N ALA A 19 -19.37 -9.02 -10.46
CA ALA A 19 -18.63 -8.52 -11.61
C ALA A 19 -18.22 -9.68 -12.52
N VAL A 20 -18.56 -9.62 -13.80
CA VAL A 20 -18.35 -10.72 -14.79
C VAL A 20 -17.48 -10.32 -15.97
N ALA A 21 -17.26 -9.01 -16.17
CA ALA A 21 -16.42 -8.51 -17.25
C ALA A 21 -15.76 -7.19 -16.84
N GLY A 22 -14.64 -6.84 -17.50
CA GLY A 22 -14.00 -5.55 -17.38
C GLY A 22 -13.37 -5.14 -18.71
N GLN A 23 -13.61 -3.90 -19.14
CA GLN A 23 -13.04 -3.35 -20.37
C GLN A 23 -12.83 -1.84 -20.24
N GLY A 24 -11.57 -1.39 -20.39
CA GLY A 24 -11.21 0.02 -20.22
C GLY A 24 -11.62 0.50 -18.83
N VAL A 25 -12.45 1.54 -18.75
CA VAL A 25 -12.94 2.11 -17.48
C VAL A 25 -14.24 1.48 -16.98
N TYR A 26 -14.66 0.34 -17.53
CA TYR A 26 -15.95 -0.25 -17.22
C TYR A 26 -15.86 -1.64 -16.59
N LEU A 27 -16.76 -1.89 -15.65
CA LEU A 27 -17.09 -3.21 -15.11
C LEU A 27 -18.47 -3.63 -15.60
N GLY A 28 -18.59 -4.86 -16.10
CA GLY A 28 -19.86 -5.50 -16.41
C GLY A 28 -20.32 -6.37 -15.26
N THR A 29 -21.60 -6.32 -14.90
CA THR A 29 -22.22 -7.16 -13.87
C THR A 29 -23.06 -8.28 -14.46
N ASP A 30 -23.31 -9.32 -13.66
CA ASP A 30 -24.17 -10.47 -14.02
C ASP A 30 -25.60 -10.11 -14.40
N ASP A 31 -26.13 -9.02 -13.83
CA ASP A 31 -27.43 -8.43 -14.20
C ASP A 31 -27.40 -7.52 -15.44
N GLY A 32 -26.28 -7.50 -16.17
CA GLY A 32 -26.13 -6.79 -17.45
C GLY A 32 -25.82 -5.30 -17.33
N ARG A 33 -25.63 -4.75 -16.12
CA ARG A 33 -25.22 -3.35 -15.97
C ARG A 33 -23.77 -3.14 -16.36
N LYS A 34 -23.49 -1.94 -16.86
CA LYS A 34 -22.14 -1.44 -17.16
C LYS A 34 -21.84 -0.28 -16.22
N ILE A 35 -20.88 -0.48 -15.33
CA ILE A 35 -20.50 0.45 -14.27
C ILE A 35 -19.20 1.13 -14.64
N ILE A 36 -19.15 2.46 -14.54
CA ILE A 36 -17.89 3.22 -14.67
C ILE A 36 -17.07 2.99 -13.39
N ASP A 37 -15.85 2.47 -13.53
CA ASP A 37 -14.88 2.38 -12.46
C ASP A 37 -14.12 3.70 -12.32
N GLY A 38 -14.74 4.65 -11.62
CA GLY A 38 -14.17 5.98 -11.38
C GLY A 38 -13.10 6.04 -10.30
N SER A 39 -12.85 4.94 -9.57
CA SER A 39 -11.87 4.92 -8.48
C SER A 39 -10.72 3.94 -8.70
N SER A 40 -10.79 3.08 -9.74
CA SER A 40 -9.87 1.95 -9.92
C SER A 40 -9.77 1.08 -8.68
N GLY A 41 -10.91 0.91 -7.98
CA GLY A 41 -10.97 0.26 -6.67
C GLY A 41 -10.08 0.94 -5.63
N ALA A 42 -8.97 0.28 -5.26
CA ALA A 42 -7.92 0.82 -4.40
C ALA A 42 -6.82 1.54 -5.20
N ALA A 43 -7.20 2.21 -6.30
CA ALA A 43 -6.32 2.85 -7.27
C ALA A 43 -5.32 1.89 -7.97
N VAL A 44 -5.74 0.65 -8.28
CA VAL A 44 -4.85 -0.40 -8.84
C VAL A 44 -5.01 -0.64 -10.35
N SER A 45 -6.17 -0.32 -10.92
CA SER A 45 -6.50 -0.56 -12.33
C SER A 45 -6.22 0.65 -13.24
N SER A 46 -5.07 1.31 -13.07
CA SER A 46 -4.76 2.61 -13.68
C SER A 46 -4.70 2.60 -15.22
N ILE A 47 -4.37 1.46 -15.83
CA ILE A 47 -4.33 1.27 -17.29
C ILE A 47 -5.63 0.67 -17.86
N GLY A 48 -6.68 0.61 -17.04
CA GLY A 48 -7.96 0.03 -17.40
C GLY A 48 -8.01 -1.50 -17.29
N HIS A 49 -9.23 -2.02 -17.36
CA HIS A 49 -9.52 -3.46 -17.32
C HIS A 49 -9.35 -4.11 -18.69
N GLY A 50 -8.90 -5.36 -18.71
CA GLY A 50 -8.82 -6.17 -19.93
C GLY A 50 -7.75 -5.71 -20.93
N ASN A 51 -6.63 -5.16 -20.45
CA ASN A 51 -5.51 -4.79 -21.30
C ASN A 51 -4.90 -6.04 -21.97
N ALA A 52 -5.01 -6.14 -23.29
CA ALA A 52 -4.61 -7.32 -24.05
C ALA A 52 -3.10 -7.60 -23.98
N GLU A 53 -2.28 -6.56 -24.02
CA GLU A 53 -0.82 -6.66 -23.94
C GLU A 53 -0.39 -7.27 -22.59
N VAL A 54 -0.97 -6.80 -21.48
CA VAL A 54 -0.69 -7.33 -20.14
C VAL A 54 -1.13 -8.78 -20.02
N VAL A 55 -2.33 -9.11 -20.52
CA VAL A 55 -2.85 -10.49 -20.48
C VAL A 55 -1.95 -11.44 -21.26
N GLU A 56 -1.52 -11.03 -22.46
CA GLU A 56 -0.64 -11.83 -23.30
C GLU A 56 0.73 -12.07 -22.63
N ALA A 57 1.35 -11.01 -22.10
CA ALA A 57 2.63 -11.10 -21.40
C ALA A 57 2.57 -12.03 -20.17
N ILE A 58 1.49 -11.95 -19.37
CA ILE A 58 1.27 -12.86 -18.23
C ILE A 58 1.13 -14.31 -18.72
N CYS A 59 0.33 -14.55 -19.75
CA CYS A 59 0.12 -15.89 -20.29
C CYS A 59 1.41 -16.50 -20.86
N GLU A 60 2.20 -15.72 -21.57
CA GLU A 60 3.49 -16.16 -22.11
C GLU A 60 4.46 -16.51 -20.97
N GLN A 61 4.65 -15.60 -20.01
CA GLN A 61 5.55 -15.84 -18.88
C GLN A 61 5.09 -17.03 -18.04
N ALA A 62 3.79 -17.20 -17.79
CA ALA A 62 3.27 -18.33 -17.02
C ALA A 62 3.47 -19.68 -17.73
N ARG A 63 3.43 -19.72 -19.08
CA ARG A 63 3.75 -20.93 -19.85
C ARG A 63 5.23 -21.28 -19.81
N ASN A 64 6.10 -20.28 -19.78
CA ASN A 64 7.54 -20.47 -19.77
C ASN A 64 8.08 -20.79 -18.36
N LEU A 65 7.75 -19.93 -17.39
CA LEU A 65 8.17 -20.03 -15.99
C LEU A 65 7.16 -19.31 -15.08
N ALA A 66 6.22 -20.07 -14.54
CA ALA A 66 5.20 -19.55 -13.63
C ALA A 66 5.76 -19.14 -12.26
N PHE A 67 6.81 -19.80 -11.77
CA PHE A 67 7.40 -19.50 -10.46
C PHE A 67 8.85 -20.00 -10.36
N ALA A 68 9.72 -19.14 -9.84
CA ALA A 68 11.03 -19.49 -9.33
C ALA A 68 11.25 -18.79 -7.98
N HIS A 69 11.78 -19.50 -7.00
CA HIS A 69 11.94 -18.96 -5.65
C HIS A 69 13.15 -18.01 -5.57
N SER A 70 12.93 -16.77 -5.14
CA SER A 70 13.92 -15.69 -5.17
C SER A 70 15.13 -15.89 -4.26
N SER A 71 15.08 -16.83 -3.31
CA SER A 71 16.29 -17.19 -2.54
C SER A 71 17.32 -18.00 -3.34
N PHE A 72 16.96 -18.51 -4.51
CA PHE A 72 17.84 -19.37 -5.31
C PHE A 72 17.96 -18.93 -6.78
N PHE A 73 16.97 -18.18 -7.28
CA PHE A 73 16.87 -17.82 -8.69
C PHE A 73 16.47 -16.35 -8.86
N THR A 74 16.80 -15.82 -10.03
CA THR A 74 16.20 -14.59 -10.58
C THR A 74 15.46 -14.93 -11.88
N SER A 75 14.81 -13.95 -12.49
CA SER A 75 14.18 -14.06 -13.80
C SER A 75 14.32 -12.77 -14.59
N ASP A 76 14.36 -12.87 -15.92
CA ASP A 76 14.47 -11.69 -16.78
C ASP A 76 13.39 -10.64 -16.50
N PRO A 77 12.10 -10.99 -16.31
CA PRO A 77 11.07 -10.01 -15.94
C PRO A 77 11.33 -9.29 -14.61
N ALA A 78 11.92 -9.97 -13.62
CA ALA A 78 12.24 -9.36 -12.33
C ALA A 78 13.41 -8.37 -12.46
N GLU A 79 14.46 -8.76 -13.18
CA GLU A 79 15.61 -7.90 -13.46
C GLU A 79 15.25 -6.69 -14.32
N ASP A 80 14.43 -6.89 -15.36
CA ASP A 80 13.91 -5.82 -16.22
C ASP A 80 13.07 -4.82 -15.42
N LEU A 81 12.14 -5.30 -14.60
CA LEU A 81 11.33 -4.44 -13.75
C LEU A 81 12.19 -3.67 -12.75
N ALA A 82 13.20 -4.30 -12.16
CA ALA A 82 14.11 -3.64 -11.23
C ALA A 82 14.87 -2.50 -11.92
N ARG A 83 15.38 -2.73 -13.14
CA ARG A 83 16.03 -1.68 -13.95
C ARG A 83 15.10 -0.51 -14.23
N VAL A 84 13.88 -0.78 -14.72
CA VAL A 84 12.89 0.28 -14.99
C VAL A 84 12.63 1.14 -13.75
N LEU A 85 12.45 0.52 -12.59
CA LEU A 85 12.21 1.24 -11.34
C LEU A 85 13.42 2.08 -10.90
N ILE A 86 14.63 1.50 -10.94
CA ILE A 86 15.86 2.17 -10.51
C ILE A 86 16.21 3.32 -11.45
N ASP A 87 16.15 3.10 -12.76
CA ASP A 87 16.48 4.12 -13.77
C ASP A 87 15.51 5.30 -13.72
N SER A 88 14.25 5.07 -13.35
CA SER A 88 13.25 6.14 -13.16
C SER A 88 13.36 6.90 -11.83
N SER A 89 14.30 6.52 -10.95
CA SER A 89 14.38 7.05 -9.59
C SER A 89 15.29 8.26 -9.41
N ASP A 90 15.88 8.82 -10.48
CA ASP A 90 16.87 9.90 -10.41
C ASP A 90 18.03 9.58 -9.43
N SER A 91 18.53 8.34 -9.46
CA SER A 91 19.57 7.82 -8.56
C SER A 91 19.18 7.75 -7.08
N ALA A 92 17.89 7.86 -6.72
CA ALA A 92 17.44 7.75 -5.35
C ALA A 92 17.56 6.32 -4.78
N PHE A 93 17.48 5.30 -5.63
CA PHE A 93 17.53 3.89 -5.23
C PHE A 93 18.58 3.11 -6.02
N SER A 94 19.18 2.10 -5.39
CA SER A 94 20.16 1.20 -6.01
C SER A 94 19.61 -0.21 -6.26
N ASN A 95 18.54 -0.60 -5.57
CA ASN A 95 17.99 -1.96 -5.59
C ASN A 95 16.47 -1.93 -5.34
N ALA A 96 15.78 -2.93 -5.89
CA ALA A 96 14.36 -3.17 -5.65
C ALA A 96 14.13 -4.50 -4.93
N LEU A 97 13.13 -4.53 -4.04
CA LEU A 97 12.61 -5.74 -3.42
C LEU A 97 11.14 -5.90 -3.83
N PHE A 98 10.80 -7.04 -4.42
CA PHE A 98 9.45 -7.35 -4.87
C PHE A 98 8.67 -8.16 -3.84
N LEU A 99 7.44 -7.71 -3.57
CA LEU A 99 6.51 -8.28 -2.59
C LEU A 99 5.09 -8.25 -3.16
N SER A 100 4.17 -8.97 -2.52
CA SER A 100 2.82 -9.17 -3.07
C SER A 100 1.84 -8.07 -2.65
N SER A 101 2.20 -7.22 -1.68
CA SER A 101 1.33 -6.13 -1.24
C SER A 101 2.10 -4.93 -0.69
N GLY A 102 1.45 -3.78 -0.69
CA GLY A 102 1.98 -2.58 -0.01
C GLY A 102 2.14 -2.75 1.50
N SER A 103 1.35 -3.62 2.15
CA SER A 103 1.52 -3.89 3.58
C SER A 103 2.84 -4.64 3.85
N GLU A 104 3.14 -5.66 3.04
CA GLU A 104 4.42 -6.39 3.11
C GLU A 104 5.61 -5.47 2.80
N ALA A 105 5.46 -4.56 1.84
CA ALA A 105 6.48 -3.56 1.54
C ALA A 105 6.78 -2.67 2.74
N VAL A 106 5.75 -2.21 3.46
CA VAL A 106 5.93 -1.43 4.69
C VAL A 106 6.59 -2.26 5.79
N GLU A 107 6.17 -3.49 6.04
CA GLU A 107 6.86 -4.37 7.02
C GLU A 107 8.35 -4.55 6.69
N SER A 108 8.66 -4.73 5.41
CA SER A 108 10.03 -4.90 4.95
C SER A 108 10.84 -3.62 5.10
N ALA A 109 10.26 -2.46 4.78
CA ALA A 109 10.90 -1.15 4.98
C ALA A 109 11.19 -0.87 6.47
N LEU A 110 10.23 -1.15 7.36
CA LEU A 110 10.41 -1.01 8.81
C LEU A 110 11.54 -1.89 9.33
N LYS A 111 11.62 -3.14 8.86
CA LYS A 111 12.70 -4.08 9.22
C LYS A 111 14.05 -3.65 8.67
N LEU A 112 14.10 -3.18 7.43
CA LEU A 112 15.33 -2.72 6.80
C LEU A 112 15.90 -1.49 7.52
N ALA A 113 15.05 -0.50 7.83
CA ALA A 113 15.45 0.67 8.61
C ALA A 113 15.99 0.27 9.99
N ARG A 114 15.35 -0.71 10.64
CA ARG A 114 15.84 -1.24 11.91
C ARG A 114 17.19 -1.94 11.78
N GLN A 115 17.37 -2.80 10.77
CA GLN A 115 18.63 -3.51 10.52
C GLN A 115 19.77 -2.55 10.19
N TYR A 116 19.50 -1.49 9.43
CA TYR A 116 20.46 -0.43 9.15
C TYR A 116 21.07 0.14 10.44
N HIS A 117 20.24 0.57 11.39
CA HIS A 117 20.74 1.12 12.66
C HIS A 117 21.47 0.08 13.52
N ILE A 118 21.01 -1.18 13.53
CA ILE A 118 21.74 -2.26 14.22
C ILE A 118 23.15 -2.41 13.66
N PHE A 119 23.31 -2.42 12.34
CA PHE A 119 24.61 -2.59 11.69
C PHE A 119 25.52 -1.36 11.81
N ASN A 120 24.93 -0.19 12.10
CA ASN A 120 25.68 1.02 12.41
C ASN A 120 25.98 1.21 13.91
N GLY A 121 25.69 0.21 14.75
CA GLY A 121 25.98 0.28 16.18
C GLY A 121 25.01 1.12 17.01
N GLU A 122 23.81 1.41 16.49
CA GLU A 122 22.73 2.15 17.15
C GLU A 122 21.52 1.23 17.47
N PRO A 123 21.68 0.15 18.26
CA PRO A 123 20.62 -0.81 18.53
C PRO A 123 19.45 -0.22 19.34
N GLU A 124 19.56 0.96 19.90
CA GLU A 124 18.48 1.66 20.59
C GLU A 124 17.52 2.41 19.64
N ARG A 125 17.87 2.59 18.36
CA ARG A 125 17.00 3.21 17.34
C ARG A 125 15.86 2.26 16.97
N VAL A 126 14.76 2.35 17.72
CA VAL A 126 13.59 1.45 17.60
C VAL A 126 12.26 2.18 17.40
N HIS A 127 12.29 3.51 17.39
CA HIS A 127 11.09 4.33 17.25
C HIS A 127 10.81 4.64 15.78
N PHE A 128 9.53 4.63 15.43
CA PHE A 128 9.04 4.99 14.10
C PHE A 128 8.04 6.13 14.23
N ILE A 129 8.15 7.13 13.37
CA ILE A 129 7.24 8.28 13.35
C ILE A 129 6.37 8.18 12.09
N GLY A 130 5.07 7.98 12.31
CA GLY A 130 4.04 8.09 11.29
C GLY A 130 3.26 9.41 11.42
N ARG A 131 2.20 9.56 10.62
CA ARG A 131 1.30 10.71 10.68
C ARG A 131 -0.11 10.30 11.03
N MET A 132 -0.83 11.15 11.75
CA MET A 132 -2.26 10.99 12.00
C MET A 132 -2.99 10.78 10.67
N ASN A 133 -4.00 9.91 10.63
CA ASN A 133 -4.78 9.58 9.44
C ASN A 133 -4.02 8.99 8.23
N ALA A 134 -2.71 8.72 8.34
CA ALA A 134 -1.97 8.02 7.29
C ALA A 134 -2.47 6.57 7.10
N TYR A 135 -2.27 6.02 5.91
CA TYR A 135 -2.55 4.63 5.60
C TYR A 135 -1.29 3.97 5.04
N HIS A 136 -0.80 2.95 5.73
CA HIS A 136 0.40 2.19 5.33
C HIS A 136 0.13 0.70 5.14
N GLY A 137 -1.13 0.26 5.25
CA GLY A 137 -1.52 -1.14 5.12
C GLY A 137 -2.25 -1.67 6.35
N ASN A 138 -2.38 -2.99 6.42
CA ASN A 138 -3.24 -3.66 7.41
C ASN A 138 -2.58 -4.87 8.12
N THR A 139 -1.29 -5.15 7.88
CA THR A 139 -0.48 -6.00 8.77
C THR A 139 -0.18 -5.24 10.07
N LEU A 140 0.30 -5.89 11.13
CA LEU A 140 0.42 -5.23 12.44
C LEU A 140 1.41 -4.06 12.45
N GLY A 141 2.58 -4.18 11.82
CA GLY A 141 3.56 -3.10 11.70
C GLY A 141 3.06 -1.99 10.76
N ALA A 142 2.48 -2.35 9.62
CA ALA A 142 1.88 -1.40 8.68
C ALA A 142 0.71 -0.62 9.30
N LEU A 143 -0.18 -1.29 10.03
CA LEU A 143 -1.29 -0.69 10.76
C LEU A 143 -0.79 0.20 11.90
N ALA A 144 0.29 -0.21 12.57
CA ALA A 144 0.94 0.57 13.63
C ALA A 144 1.64 1.84 13.08
N ALA A 145 2.19 1.79 11.88
CA ALA A 145 2.81 2.93 11.19
C ALA A 145 1.78 3.94 10.64
N GLY A 146 0.65 3.44 10.11
CA GLY A 146 -0.48 4.28 9.72
C GLY A 146 -1.27 4.76 10.93
N ASN A 147 -2.25 5.63 10.75
CA ASN A 147 -3.07 6.11 11.88
C ASN A 147 -4.52 6.39 11.47
N ASN A 148 -5.21 5.41 10.92
CA ASN A 148 -6.66 5.49 10.80
C ASN A 148 -7.30 5.04 12.12
N PRO A 149 -7.93 5.93 12.93
CA PRO A 149 -8.37 5.58 14.28
C PRO A 149 -9.38 4.45 14.31
N ALA A 150 -10.37 4.48 13.40
CA ALA A 150 -11.41 3.46 13.32
C ALA A 150 -10.86 2.08 12.98
N ARG A 151 -9.87 2.01 12.07
CA ARG A 151 -9.23 0.74 11.68
C ARG A 151 -8.33 0.17 12.78
N ARG A 152 -7.74 1.04 13.61
CA ARG A 152 -6.81 0.66 14.68
C ARG A 152 -7.50 0.28 15.99
N ALA A 153 -8.70 0.80 16.25
CA ALA A 153 -9.35 0.73 17.56
C ALA A 153 -9.41 -0.69 18.14
N ALA A 154 -9.86 -1.66 17.35
CA ALA A 154 -10.00 -3.06 17.79
C ALA A 154 -8.65 -3.76 18.09
N PHE A 155 -7.55 -3.27 17.51
CA PHE A 155 -6.24 -3.91 17.60
C PHE A 155 -5.26 -3.18 18.52
N HIS A 156 -5.68 -2.08 19.16
CA HIS A 156 -4.79 -1.21 19.94
C HIS A 156 -3.89 -1.98 20.94
N PRO A 157 -4.39 -2.97 21.71
CA PRO A 157 -3.54 -3.75 22.63
C PRO A 157 -2.43 -4.57 21.94
N MET A 158 -2.55 -4.83 20.64
CA MET A 158 -1.57 -5.58 19.83
C MET A 158 -0.56 -4.66 19.13
N LEU A 159 -0.78 -3.34 19.12
CA LEU A 159 0.08 -2.41 18.41
C LEU A 159 1.24 -1.97 19.31
N SER A 160 2.46 -2.00 18.77
CA SER A 160 3.66 -1.58 19.48
C SER A 160 3.60 -0.10 19.84
N THR A 161 3.97 0.22 21.09
CA THR A 161 4.10 1.61 21.59
C THR A 161 5.29 2.36 21.00
N ARG A 162 6.13 1.69 20.20
CA ARG A 162 7.28 2.31 19.52
C ARG A 162 6.89 3.16 18.31
N PHE A 163 5.67 3.00 17.80
CA PHE A 163 5.12 3.85 16.76
C PHE A 163 4.50 5.10 17.36
N ARG A 164 5.05 6.26 17.00
CA ARG A 164 4.56 7.59 17.37
C ARG A 164 3.95 8.24 16.14
N HIS A 165 3.02 9.16 16.35
CA HIS A 165 2.34 9.85 15.27
C HIS A 165 2.35 11.35 15.53
N VAL A 166 2.76 12.11 14.52
CA VAL A 166 2.63 13.57 14.46
C VAL A 166 1.38 13.94 13.66
N SER A 167 0.98 15.19 13.70
CA SER A 167 -0.19 15.70 13.00
C SER A 167 -0.15 15.39 11.50
N ARG A 168 -1.32 15.23 10.89
CA ARG A 168 -1.43 15.16 9.43
C ARG A 168 -1.23 16.55 8.86
N CYS A 169 -0.65 16.67 7.67
CA CYS A 169 -0.63 17.91 6.90
C CYS A 169 -1.90 18.01 6.06
N PHE A 170 -2.95 18.60 6.64
CA PHE A 170 -4.18 18.92 5.91
C PHE A 170 -4.64 20.34 6.27
N TYR A 171 -3.94 21.32 5.71
CA TYR A 171 -4.08 22.74 6.03
C TYR A 171 -5.54 23.23 5.98
N GLN A 172 -6.30 22.88 4.94
CA GLN A 172 -7.68 23.34 4.78
C GLN A 172 -8.60 22.96 5.94
N LYS A 173 -8.27 21.87 6.65
CA LYS A 173 -9.05 21.39 7.80
C LYS A 173 -8.40 21.69 9.14
N ASP A 174 -7.07 21.69 9.21
CA ASP A 174 -6.32 21.71 10.46
C ASP A 174 -5.48 22.98 10.65
N GLY A 175 -5.52 23.94 9.72
CA GLY A 175 -4.75 25.19 9.78
C GLY A 175 -5.10 26.09 10.98
N GLN A 176 -6.32 25.98 11.51
CA GLN A 176 -6.78 26.68 12.73
C GLN A 176 -6.52 28.20 12.70
N GLY A 177 -6.73 28.85 11.55
CA GLY A 177 -6.54 30.30 11.39
C GLY A 177 -5.10 30.75 11.17
N ARG A 178 -4.13 29.83 11.15
CA ARG A 178 -2.78 30.07 10.64
C ARG A 178 -2.81 30.26 9.13
N SER A 179 -1.82 30.98 8.60
CA SER A 179 -1.42 30.87 7.20
C SER A 179 -0.83 29.49 6.89
N GLU A 180 -0.69 29.15 5.61
CA GLU A 180 -0.13 27.85 5.20
C GLU A 180 1.32 27.69 5.66
N ALA A 181 2.13 28.74 5.56
CA ALA A 181 3.51 28.76 6.07
C ALA A 181 3.58 28.58 7.60
N GLU A 182 2.75 29.29 8.37
CA GLU A 182 2.70 29.13 9.83
C GLU A 182 2.22 27.72 10.24
N TYR A 183 1.36 27.09 9.44
CA TYR A 183 0.92 25.72 9.64
C TYR A 183 2.03 24.71 9.32
N GLU A 184 2.80 24.95 8.26
CA GLU A 184 4.00 24.16 7.92
C GLU A 184 5.05 24.24 9.03
N ASP A 185 5.40 25.45 9.49
CA ASP A 185 6.35 25.67 10.59
C ASP A 185 5.91 24.95 11.88
N PHE A 186 4.61 24.95 12.17
CA PHE A 186 4.04 24.20 13.28
C PHE A 186 4.28 22.69 13.13
N LEU A 187 4.06 22.13 11.94
CA LEU A 187 4.25 20.70 11.67
C LEU A 187 5.71 20.28 11.76
N ILE A 188 6.63 21.12 11.29
CA ILE A 188 8.08 20.92 11.41
C ILE A 188 8.48 20.91 12.89
N THR A 189 8.03 21.93 13.64
CA THR A 189 8.32 22.04 15.09
C THR A 189 7.80 20.82 15.86
N GLU A 190 6.60 20.34 15.54
CA GLU A 190 6.04 19.13 16.17
C GLU A 190 6.90 17.89 15.90
N LEU A 191 7.42 17.75 14.67
CA LEU A 191 8.27 16.64 14.29
C LEU A 191 9.61 16.65 15.04
N GLU A 192 10.24 17.82 15.19
CA GLU A 192 11.56 17.96 15.83
C GLU A 192 11.57 17.66 17.34
N ILE A 193 10.43 17.84 18.02
CA ILE A 193 10.32 17.64 19.48
C ILE A 193 10.01 16.16 19.85
N ARG A 194 9.79 15.27 18.87
CA ARG A 194 9.31 13.89 19.07
C ARG A 194 10.36 12.81 18.92
#